data_AF-A0AAJ0CYD5-F1
#
_entry.id   AF-A0AAJ0CYD5-F1
#
_cell.length_a   1.000
_cell.length_b   1.000
_cell.length_c   1.000
_cell.angle_alpha   90.00
_cell.angle_beta   90.00
_cell.angle_gamma   90.00
#
_symmetry.space_group_name_H-M   'P 1'
#
loop_
_entity.id
_entity.type
_entity.pdbx_description
1 polymer ?
#
loop_
_entity_poly.entity_id
_entity_poly.type
_entity_poly.pdbx_seq_one_letter_code
_entity_poly.pdbx_strand_id
1 'polypeptide(L)'
;MSSARPSHVPTEPPLESFRDEMKGNTIRNVNDLFAKYFEGKSWSVDVQNKLQETKSADIVSKLSAGVSGIAQFDALAEWLAEFQNLFFTVDQSGYRFHSQPFSSTGSTPWTSLYLETSHLQSVAGSTRVFGEFHHDGTSALDDDGDEILRFCGRALQLFKVQSARCFVHGFLVRGTTLELWVFDRSGAYSSKKLDLAQKPDLLVRTMASYTLMSDEEAGFNTFVKRLAPGPDSYITFNQRDNFHLRPELIAKADYIVGPGTTCYVASTSTTGEPGIVIKFSWREEEEPTECRLLKLAHERHAWGVIQLLGYQDLVNIADLRRGLDLPQTFVNRTFSCVATTPLGRPIRQFTSISELLEVFRDLVKALQSLYMNARILHRDHSADSPKGVLLDFNFALDLDNVRPIEPMVGSDGFMAIGILSGQRHTYRHDLESLFYVFLWIAIANDRVHDEANDILKGMPKTSRLWKWCSMDFRAVGRDKAADMSPEGFEGILDEFSPDFASLRGLAKELHALIFPMHDEKIFTGTEMDQVAVQRLYDGMAGAFNRSALAFQG
;
A
#
# COMPACT_ATOMS: atom_id res chain seq x y z
N MET A 1 -30.55 8.69 -25.99
CA MET A 1 -30.95 7.52 -25.19
C MET A 1 -29.68 6.91 -24.63
N SER A 2 -29.42 7.19 -23.36
CA SER A 2 -28.20 6.83 -22.64
C SER A 2 -28.31 5.39 -22.14
N SER A 3 -27.44 4.49 -22.60
CA SER A 3 -27.30 3.16 -22.02
C SER A 3 -26.40 3.26 -20.78
N ALA A 4 -27.02 3.18 -19.60
CA ALA A 4 -26.30 3.02 -18.34
C ALA A 4 -25.44 1.75 -18.41
N ARG A 5 -24.13 1.90 -18.14
CA ARG A 5 -23.24 0.75 -17.90
C ARG A 5 -23.70 0.02 -16.63
N PRO A 6 -23.67 -1.32 -16.58
CA PRO A 6 -23.94 -2.04 -15.34
C PRO A 6 -22.86 -1.73 -14.30
N SER A 7 -23.26 -1.69 -13.03
CA SER A 7 -22.36 -1.67 -11.88
C SER A 7 -21.30 -2.77 -12.01
N HIS A 8 -20.03 -2.39 -11.91
CA HIS A 8 -18.91 -3.32 -11.88
C HIS A 8 -19.11 -4.29 -10.71
N VAL A 9 -19.33 -5.57 -11.01
CA VAL A 9 -19.13 -6.66 -10.06
C VAL A 9 -17.63 -6.69 -9.76
N PRO A 10 -17.19 -6.63 -8.49
CA PRO A 10 -15.77 -6.71 -8.15
C PRO A 10 -15.20 -8.04 -8.64
N THR A 11 -14.10 -8.00 -9.39
CA THR A 11 -13.33 -9.19 -9.75
C THR A 11 -12.78 -9.83 -8.48
N GLU A 12 -13.12 -11.10 -8.23
CA GLU A 12 -12.53 -11.87 -7.13
C GLU A 12 -11.01 -11.96 -7.31
N PRO A 13 -10.21 -11.80 -6.24
CA PRO A 13 -8.76 -11.96 -6.33
C PRO A 13 -8.42 -13.39 -6.80
N PRO A 14 -7.28 -13.60 -7.49
CA PRO A 14 -6.81 -14.95 -7.81
C PRO A 14 -6.68 -15.74 -6.49
N LEU A 15 -7.52 -16.77 -6.33
CA LEU A 15 -7.67 -17.51 -5.06
C LEU A 15 -6.34 -18.07 -4.53
N GLU A 16 -5.44 -18.52 -5.41
CA GLU A 16 -4.15 -19.11 -5.02
C GLU A 16 -3.21 -18.07 -4.37
N SER A 17 -3.03 -16.91 -4.99
CA SER A 17 -2.17 -15.84 -4.43
C SER A 17 -2.68 -15.36 -3.07
N PHE A 18 -3.99 -15.19 -2.95
CA PHE A 18 -4.61 -14.76 -1.70
C PHE A 18 -4.55 -15.85 -0.61
N ARG A 19 -4.59 -17.13 -0.99
CA ARG A 19 -4.39 -18.25 -0.05
C ARG A 19 -3.01 -18.19 0.59
N ASP A 20 -1.97 -17.98 -0.21
CA ASP A 20 -0.59 -17.88 0.29
C ASP A 20 -0.41 -16.67 1.20
N GLU A 21 -1.04 -15.53 0.89
CA GLU A 21 -1.05 -14.34 1.74
C GLU A 21 -1.66 -14.62 3.14
N MET A 22 -2.80 -15.32 3.18
CA MET A 22 -3.52 -15.60 4.43
C MET A 22 -2.93 -16.78 5.23
N LYS A 23 -2.11 -17.61 4.58
CA LYS A 23 -1.47 -18.78 5.19
C LYS A 23 -0.54 -18.36 6.32
N GLY A 24 -0.81 -18.86 7.53
CA GLY A 24 -0.07 -18.48 8.75
C GLY A 24 -0.46 -17.11 9.34
N ASN A 25 -1.27 -16.33 8.63
CA ASN A 25 -1.77 -15.01 9.07
C ASN A 25 -3.24 -15.06 9.52
N THR A 26 -3.83 -16.26 9.65
CA THR A 26 -5.20 -16.45 10.14
C THR A 26 -5.17 -17.16 11.50
N ILE A 27 -5.75 -16.54 12.53
CA ILE A 27 -5.80 -17.06 13.90
C ILE A 27 -7.25 -17.41 14.27
N ARG A 28 -7.56 -18.69 14.41
CA ARG A 28 -8.92 -19.17 14.69
C ARG A 28 -9.12 -19.35 16.20
N ASN A 29 -10.39 -19.35 16.64
CA ASN A 29 -10.78 -19.73 18.00
C ASN A 29 -10.14 -18.87 19.11
N VAL A 30 -9.93 -17.57 18.84
CA VAL A 30 -9.38 -16.62 19.80
C VAL A 30 -10.33 -16.47 20.99
N ASN A 31 -9.78 -16.63 22.19
CA ASN A 31 -10.51 -16.40 23.44
C ASN A 31 -10.73 -14.90 23.65
N ASP A 32 -11.79 -14.56 24.37
CA ASP A 32 -12.10 -13.19 24.81
C ASP A 32 -12.34 -12.17 23.67
N LEU A 33 -12.47 -12.61 22.41
CA LEU A 33 -12.83 -11.71 21.31
C LEU A 33 -14.19 -11.03 21.55
N PHE A 34 -15.20 -11.80 21.95
CA PHE A 34 -16.51 -11.25 22.27
C PHE A 34 -16.40 -10.24 23.41
N ALA A 35 -15.70 -10.59 24.49
CA ALA A 35 -15.52 -9.69 25.64
C ALA A 35 -14.80 -8.39 25.25
N LYS A 36 -13.69 -8.49 24.51
CA LYS A 36 -12.89 -7.34 24.06
C LYS A 36 -13.69 -6.35 23.24
N TYR A 37 -14.49 -6.84 22.30
CA TYR A 37 -15.17 -5.99 21.34
C TYR A 37 -16.60 -5.66 21.73
N PHE A 38 -17.28 -6.46 22.56
CA PHE A 38 -18.72 -6.35 22.81
C PHE A 38 -19.13 -6.21 24.28
N GLU A 39 -18.21 -6.40 25.23
CA GLU A 39 -18.50 -6.27 26.67
C GLU A 39 -17.75 -5.11 27.31
N GLY A 40 -18.34 -4.54 28.37
CA GLY A 40 -17.71 -3.47 29.15
C GLY A 40 -17.51 -2.16 28.39
N LYS A 41 -18.15 -1.96 27.22
CA LYS A 41 -18.10 -0.72 26.46
C LYS A 41 -19.21 0.22 26.90
N SER A 42 -18.99 1.52 26.73
CA SER A 42 -20.03 2.54 26.98
C SER A 42 -21.28 2.25 26.17
N TRP A 43 -21.11 1.94 24.88
CA TRP A 43 -22.21 1.56 24.01
C TRP A 43 -22.82 0.20 24.37
N SER A 44 -22.10 -0.71 25.05
CA SER A 44 -22.71 -1.97 25.54
C SER A 44 -23.73 -1.68 26.62
N VAL A 45 -23.50 -0.66 27.46
CA VAL A 45 -24.48 -0.18 28.43
C VAL A 45 -25.67 0.43 27.72
N ASP A 46 -25.46 1.21 26.66
CA ASP A 46 -26.55 1.75 25.84
C ASP A 46 -27.37 0.64 25.17
N VAL A 47 -26.71 -0.40 24.65
CA VAL A 47 -27.37 -1.61 24.17
C VAL A 47 -28.18 -2.23 25.31
N GLN A 48 -27.58 -2.50 26.47
CA GLN A 48 -28.27 -3.11 27.62
C GLN A 48 -29.48 -2.31 28.08
N ASN A 49 -29.35 -0.99 28.20
CA ASN A 49 -30.46 -0.09 28.55
C ASN A 49 -31.58 -0.20 27.52
N LYS A 50 -31.25 -0.16 26.22
CA LYS A 50 -32.22 -0.31 25.14
C LYS A 50 -32.85 -1.70 25.12
N LEU A 51 -32.12 -2.75 25.47
CA LEU A 51 -32.66 -4.11 25.63
C LEU A 51 -33.57 -4.24 26.86
N GLN A 52 -33.40 -3.40 27.89
CA GLN A 52 -34.19 -3.42 29.13
C GLN A 52 -35.45 -2.56 29.09
N GLU A 53 -35.57 -1.61 28.16
CA GLU A 53 -36.80 -0.84 27.95
C GLU A 53 -37.97 -1.77 27.62
N THR A 54 -39.08 -1.70 28.35
CA THR A 54 -40.17 -2.69 28.28
C THR A 54 -40.70 -2.96 26.87
N LYS A 55 -40.91 -1.91 26.06
CA LYS A 55 -41.35 -2.07 24.66
C LYS A 55 -40.29 -2.72 23.77
N SER A 56 -39.02 -2.43 24.02
CA SER A 56 -37.88 -2.97 23.29
C SER A 56 -37.57 -4.40 23.74
N ALA A 57 -37.74 -4.73 25.02
CA ALA A 57 -37.52 -6.05 25.60
C ALA A 57 -38.42 -7.12 24.93
N ASP A 58 -39.69 -6.80 24.69
CA ASP A 58 -40.61 -7.68 23.98
C ASP A 58 -40.16 -7.92 22.52
N ILE A 59 -39.71 -6.86 21.84
CA ILE A 59 -39.22 -6.96 20.45
C ILE A 59 -37.89 -7.72 20.40
N VAL A 60 -37.00 -7.53 21.36
CA VAL A 60 -35.73 -8.27 21.48
C VAL A 60 -36.00 -9.74 21.74
N SER A 61 -36.95 -10.06 22.62
CA SER A 61 -37.37 -11.44 22.88
C SER A 61 -37.90 -12.09 21.60
N LYS A 62 -38.73 -11.36 20.83
CA LYS A 62 -39.22 -11.78 19.52
C LYS A 62 -38.08 -11.99 18.51
N LEU A 63 -37.17 -11.02 18.36
CA LEU A 63 -36.01 -11.11 17.47
C LEU A 63 -35.12 -12.30 17.82
N SER A 64 -34.87 -12.51 19.12
CA SER A 64 -34.06 -13.63 19.61
C SER A 64 -34.75 -14.97 19.30
N ALA A 65 -36.05 -15.10 19.55
CA ALA A 65 -36.82 -16.28 19.20
C ALA A 65 -36.86 -16.54 17.68
N GLY A 66 -36.81 -15.48 16.86
CA GLY A 66 -36.77 -15.56 15.41
C GLY A 66 -35.45 -16.09 14.83
N VAL A 67 -34.33 -16.02 15.57
CA VAL A 67 -33.00 -16.42 15.06
C VAL A 67 -32.95 -17.87 14.60
N SER A 68 -33.58 -18.79 15.33
CA SER A 68 -33.64 -20.21 14.95
C SER A 68 -34.49 -20.47 13.71
N GLY A 69 -35.36 -19.53 13.32
CA GLY A 69 -36.21 -19.61 12.14
C GLY A 69 -35.59 -19.07 10.85
N ILE A 70 -34.38 -18.49 10.91
CA ILE A 70 -33.71 -17.93 9.73
C ILE A 70 -33.13 -19.07 8.89
N ALA A 71 -33.97 -19.69 8.07
CA ALA A 71 -33.58 -20.79 7.19
C ALA A 71 -33.29 -20.35 5.74
N GLN A 72 -33.80 -19.18 5.34
CA GLN A 72 -33.76 -18.68 3.96
C GLN A 72 -33.65 -17.15 3.92
N PHE A 73 -33.31 -16.62 2.74
CA PHE A 73 -33.07 -15.19 2.52
C PHE A 73 -34.26 -14.31 2.96
N ASP A 74 -35.49 -14.69 2.61
CA ASP A 74 -36.68 -13.90 2.94
C ASP A 74 -36.87 -13.76 4.46
N ALA A 75 -36.67 -14.84 5.22
CA ALA A 75 -36.73 -14.82 6.68
C ALA A 75 -35.63 -13.93 7.29
N LEU A 76 -34.42 -13.94 6.70
CA LEU A 76 -33.34 -13.05 7.11
C LEU A 76 -33.67 -11.58 6.81
N ALA A 77 -34.23 -11.29 5.64
CA ALA A 77 -34.61 -9.94 5.23
C ALA A 77 -35.71 -9.36 6.13
N GLU A 78 -36.74 -10.16 6.47
CA GLU A 78 -37.78 -9.78 7.42
C GLU A 78 -37.21 -9.53 8.82
N TRP A 79 -36.37 -10.44 9.31
CA TRP A 79 -35.73 -10.29 10.62
C TRP A 79 -34.84 -9.03 10.69
N LEU A 80 -34.09 -8.73 9.62
CA LEU A 80 -33.29 -7.50 9.51
C LEU A 80 -34.15 -6.24 9.47
N ALA A 81 -35.30 -6.28 8.78
CA ALA A 81 -36.22 -5.15 8.76
C ALA A 81 -36.80 -4.88 10.15
N GLU A 82 -37.19 -5.93 10.89
CA GLU A 82 -37.63 -5.80 12.28
C GLU A 82 -36.52 -5.26 13.20
N PHE A 83 -35.30 -5.78 13.06
CA PHE A 83 -34.13 -5.29 13.80
C PHE A 83 -33.89 -3.79 13.55
N GLN A 84 -33.86 -3.37 12.29
CA GLN A 84 -33.62 -1.97 11.93
C GLN A 84 -34.71 -1.04 12.47
N ASN A 85 -35.98 -1.45 12.42
CA ASN A 85 -37.08 -0.67 12.98
C ASN A 85 -36.96 -0.46 14.49
N LEU A 86 -36.38 -1.43 15.21
CA LEU A 86 -36.15 -1.31 16.65
C LEU A 86 -34.95 -0.42 16.97
N PHE A 87 -33.82 -0.63 16.28
CA PHE A 87 -32.56 -0.02 16.66
C PHE A 87 -32.31 1.34 16.00
N PHE A 88 -32.77 1.57 14.76
CA PHE A 88 -32.53 2.83 14.04
C PHE A 88 -33.71 3.79 14.22
N THR A 89 -33.60 4.69 15.20
CA THR A 89 -34.58 5.77 15.42
C THR A 89 -34.32 6.95 14.47
N VAL A 90 -35.21 7.95 14.45
CA VAL A 90 -35.10 9.18 13.60
C VAL A 90 -33.74 9.90 13.76
N ASP A 91 -33.14 9.84 14.96
CA ASP A 91 -31.83 10.43 15.26
C ASP A 91 -30.62 9.59 14.80
N GLN A 92 -30.83 8.33 14.41
CA GLN A 92 -29.81 7.42 13.83
C GLN A 92 -29.98 7.25 12.31
N SER A 93 -30.61 8.21 11.63
CA SER A 93 -30.89 8.23 10.19
C SER A 93 -29.67 8.09 9.25
N GLY A 94 -28.47 7.97 9.83
CA GLY A 94 -27.19 7.79 9.18
C GLY A 94 -26.67 6.35 9.08
N TYR A 95 -27.40 5.30 9.48
CA TYR A 95 -26.97 3.90 9.29
C TYR A 95 -28.03 2.98 8.67
N ARG A 96 -27.61 1.98 7.90
CA ARG A 96 -28.48 0.95 7.30
C ARG A 96 -27.76 -0.40 7.17
N PHE A 97 -28.46 -1.49 7.49
CA PHE A 97 -28.08 -2.83 7.07
C PHE A 97 -28.61 -3.11 5.66
N HIS A 98 -27.71 -3.51 4.78
CA HIS A 98 -28.01 -3.99 3.44
C HIS A 98 -27.72 -5.48 3.35
N SER A 99 -28.58 -6.23 2.67
CA SER A 99 -28.40 -7.67 2.44
C SER A 99 -28.42 -7.97 0.94
N GLN A 100 -27.55 -8.87 0.50
CA GLN A 100 -27.45 -9.27 -0.90
C GLN A 100 -27.29 -10.80 -1.01
N PRO A 101 -28.25 -11.51 -1.65
CA PRO A 101 -28.18 -12.95 -1.81
C PRO A 101 -27.23 -13.34 -2.95
N PHE A 102 -26.55 -14.47 -2.79
CA PHE A 102 -25.66 -15.08 -3.78
C PHE A 102 -25.92 -16.57 -3.91
N SER A 103 -25.85 -17.07 -5.14
CA SER A 103 -25.85 -18.48 -5.45
C SER A 103 -24.83 -18.73 -6.57
N SER A 104 -24.00 -19.76 -6.40
CA SER A 104 -23.08 -20.22 -7.45
C SER A 104 -23.29 -21.72 -7.69
N THR A 105 -23.07 -22.16 -8.93
CA THR A 105 -23.19 -23.58 -9.28
C THR A 105 -22.19 -24.42 -8.50
N GLY A 106 -22.67 -25.19 -7.53
CA GLY A 106 -21.85 -26.10 -6.71
C GLY A 106 -21.49 -25.60 -5.31
N SER A 107 -21.92 -24.40 -4.90
CA SER A 107 -21.77 -23.90 -3.51
C SER A 107 -23.11 -23.79 -2.79
N THR A 108 -23.11 -23.87 -1.47
CA THR A 108 -24.30 -23.56 -0.66
C THR A 108 -24.71 -22.09 -0.85
N PRO A 109 -26.00 -21.75 -1.00
CA PRO A 109 -26.45 -20.37 -1.06
C PRO A 109 -26.09 -19.59 0.20
N TRP A 110 -25.71 -18.32 0.03
CA TRP A 110 -25.42 -17.43 1.15
C TRP A 110 -25.93 -16.02 0.88
N THR A 111 -25.96 -15.19 1.92
CA THR A 111 -26.30 -13.77 1.82
C THR A 111 -25.24 -12.96 2.51
N SER A 112 -24.67 -11.99 1.81
CA SER A 112 -23.76 -11.01 2.41
C SER A 112 -24.58 -9.91 3.09
N LEU A 113 -24.13 -9.48 4.26
CA LEU A 113 -24.70 -8.41 5.05
C LEU A 113 -23.67 -7.30 5.19
N TYR A 114 -24.12 -6.06 5.08
CA TYR A 114 -23.27 -4.87 5.20
C TYR A 114 -23.95 -3.86 6.10
N LEU A 115 -23.24 -3.37 7.12
CA LEU A 115 -23.64 -2.17 7.85
C LEU A 115 -23.00 -0.96 7.18
N GLU A 116 -23.80 -0.02 6.68
CA GLU A 116 -23.35 1.15 5.93
C GLU A 116 -23.79 2.47 6.58
N THR A 117 -23.08 3.56 6.29
CA THR A 117 -23.49 4.92 6.71
C THR A 117 -24.29 5.65 5.61
N SER A 118 -25.52 6.12 5.89
CA SER A 118 -26.51 6.67 4.95
C SER A 118 -26.43 8.19 4.69
N HIS A 119 -25.27 8.70 4.28
CA HIS A 119 -25.18 10.05 3.68
C HIS A 119 -24.92 10.08 2.17
N LEU A 120 -24.51 8.97 1.55
CA LEU A 120 -24.30 8.86 0.11
C LEU A 120 -24.72 7.45 -0.34
N GLN A 121 -25.64 7.36 -1.30
CA GLN A 121 -26.06 6.09 -1.89
C GLN A 121 -24.85 5.37 -2.52
N SER A 122 -24.69 4.09 -2.17
CA SER A 122 -23.85 3.08 -2.85
C SER A 122 -22.47 3.54 -3.34
N VAL A 123 -21.57 3.88 -2.42
CA VAL A 123 -20.14 3.77 -2.71
C VAL A 123 -19.60 2.76 -1.72
N ALA A 124 -18.91 1.73 -2.19
CA ALA A 124 -18.33 0.66 -1.38
C ALA A 124 -17.40 1.14 -0.23
N GLY A 125 -17.21 2.45 -0.05
CA GLY A 125 -16.46 3.10 1.02
C GLY A 125 -17.28 3.47 2.27
N SER A 126 -18.59 3.21 2.33
CA SER A 126 -19.43 3.49 3.52
C SER A 126 -19.59 2.29 4.47
N THR A 127 -19.11 1.11 4.09
CA THR A 127 -19.27 -0.13 4.88
C THR A 127 -18.46 -0.06 6.18
N ARG A 128 -19.13 -0.20 7.31
CA ARG A 128 -18.54 -0.33 8.65
C ARG A 128 -18.26 -1.77 9.02
N VAL A 129 -19.14 -2.68 8.67
CA VAL A 129 -19.04 -4.10 9.04
C VAL A 129 -19.61 -4.91 7.90
N PHE A 130 -19.02 -6.07 7.63
CA PHE A 130 -19.61 -7.04 6.73
C PHE A 130 -19.89 -8.36 7.47
N GLY A 131 -20.79 -9.16 6.95
CA GLY A 131 -21.01 -10.50 7.45
C GLY A 131 -21.66 -11.37 6.40
N GLU A 132 -21.81 -12.65 6.71
CA GLU A 132 -22.54 -13.57 5.85
C GLU A 132 -23.45 -14.49 6.61
N PHE A 133 -24.55 -14.83 5.95
CA PHE A 133 -25.51 -15.80 6.41
C PHE A 133 -25.56 -16.96 5.41
N HIS A 134 -25.16 -18.15 5.84
CA HIS A 134 -25.16 -19.37 5.03
C HIS A 134 -26.44 -20.16 5.32
N HIS A 135 -27.19 -20.48 4.26
CA HIS A 135 -28.59 -20.93 4.37
C HIS A 135 -28.70 -22.43 4.71
N ASP A 136 -27.61 -23.19 4.54
CA ASP A 136 -27.57 -24.61 4.84
C ASP A 136 -26.55 -24.88 5.95
N GLY A 137 -27.03 -25.39 7.09
CA GLY A 137 -26.21 -25.68 8.28
C GLY A 137 -25.50 -27.03 8.24
N THR A 138 -25.60 -27.77 7.13
CA THR A 138 -25.18 -29.18 7.05
C THR A 138 -23.77 -29.43 6.54
N SER A 139 -23.13 -28.47 5.86
CA SER A 139 -21.73 -28.65 5.44
C SER A 139 -20.78 -28.13 6.55
N ALA A 140 -20.15 -29.06 7.25
CA ALA A 140 -18.95 -28.74 8.01
C ALA A 140 -17.88 -28.34 6.99
N LEU A 141 -17.73 -27.04 6.74
CA LEU A 141 -16.62 -26.56 5.96
C LEU A 141 -15.34 -26.92 6.69
N ASP A 142 -14.39 -27.48 5.95
CA ASP A 142 -13.01 -27.50 6.40
C ASP A 142 -12.64 -26.08 6.83
N ASP A 143 -12.06 -25.96 8.03
CA ASP A 143 -11.61 -24.67 8.57
C ASP A 143 -10.53 -23.99 7.67
N ASP A 144 -10.08 -24.67 6.60
CA ASP A 144 -9.16 -24.23 5.52
C ASP A 144 -9.78 -24.17 4.09
N GLY A 145 -11.10 -24.32 3.98
CA GLY A 145 -11.81 -24.38 2.70
C GLY A 145 -11.85 -23.06 1.92
N ASP A 146 -12.03 -23.14 0.60
CA ASP A 146 -12.16 -21.99 -0.33
C ASP A 146 -13.23 -20.98 0.10
N GLU A 147 -14.23 -21.41 0.88
CA GLU A 147 -15.31 -20.55 1.39
C GLU A 147 -14.86 -19.53 2.42
N ILE A 148 -14.02 -19.94 3.38
CA ILE A 148 -13.45 -19.00 4.35
C ILE A 148 -12.52 -18.03 3.61
N LEU A 149 -11.79 -18.53 2.62
CA LEU A 149 -10.94 -17.68 1.80
C LEU A 149 -11.76 -16.65 1.00
N ARG A 150 -12.91 -17.02 0.42
CA ARG A 150 -13.85 -16.06 -0.20
C ARG A 150 -14.38 -15.03 0.80
N PHE A 151 -14.65 -15.45 2.05
CA PHE A 151 -15.03 -14.53 3.13
C PHE A 151 -13.93 -13.53 3.47
N CYS A 152 -12.68 -13.98 3.60
CA CYS A 152 -11.53 -13.10 3.78
C CYS A 152 -11.34 -12.18 2.56
N GLY A 153 -11.63 -12.66 1.34
CA GLY A 153 -11.56 -11.87 0.11
C GLY A 153 -12.48 -10.64 0.11
N ARG A 154 -13.60 -10.67 0.85
CA ARG A 154 -14.44 -9.47 1.05
C ARG A 154 -13.76 -8.42 1.92
N ALA A 155 -13.03 -8.82 2.96
CA ALA A 155 -12.22 -7.89 3.74
C ALA A 155 -11.18 -7.20 2.85
N LEU A 156 -10.57 -7.94 1.92
CA LEU A 156 -9.65 -7.36 0.94
C LEU A 156 -10.34 -6.29 0.08
N GLN A 157 -11.54 -6.56 -0.44
CA GLN A 157 -12.28 -5.55 -1.22
C GLN A 157 -12.57 -4.29 -0.40
N LEU A 158 -12.90 -4.44 0.89
CA LEU A 158 -13.09 -3.30 1.78
C LEU A 158 -11.79 -2.52 2.01
N PHE A 159 -10.66 -3.19 2.24
CA PHE A 159 -9.36 -2.52 2.28
C PHE A 159 -9.02 -1.84 0.95
N LYS A 160 -9.40 -2.38 -0.21
CA LYS A 160 -9.17 -1.71 -1.51
C LYS A 160 -9.96 -0.41 -1.65
N VAL A 161 -11.18 -0.35 -1.12
CA VAL A 161 -12.03 0.85 -1.21
C VAL A 161 -11.76 1.84 -0.07
N GLN A 162 -11.40 1.33 1.11
CA GLN A 162 -11.08 2.09 2.30
C GLN A 162 -9.60 1.87 2.65
N SER A 163 -8.69 2.27 1.77
CA SER A 163 -7.27 1.86 1.81
C SER A 163 -6.51 2.23 3.08
N ALA A 164 -6.84 3.37 3.68
CA ALA A 164 -6.25 3.80 4.94
C ALA A 164 -6.94 3.20 6.19
N ARG A 165 -7.89 2.26 6.05
CA ARG A 165 -8.63 1.67 7.19
C ARG A 165 -7.71 0.86 8.09
N CYS A 166 -7.93 0.94 9.40
CA CYS A 166 -7.07 0.31 10.38
C CYS A 166 -7.35 -1.20 10.54
N PHE A 167 -8.63 -1.54 10.68
CA PHE A 167 -9.11 -2.91 10.74
C PHE A 167 -10.59 -2.96 10.31
N VAL A 168 -11.09 -4.16 10.02
CA VAL A 168 -12.47 -4.41 9.58
C VAL A 168 -13.07 -5.51 10.44
N HIS A 169 -14.30 -5.29 10.91
CA HIS A 169 -15.10 -6.33 11.54
C HIS A 169 -15.84 -7.17 10.49
N GLY A 170 -15.87 -8.48 10.74
CA GLY A 170 -16.59 -9.48 9.98
C GLY A 170 -17.43 -10.37 10.90
N PHE A 171 -18.46 -11.02 10.38
CA PHE A 171 -19.10 -12.14 11.08
C PHE A 171 -19.68 -13.17 10.11
N LEU A 172 -19.76 -14.42 10.55
CA LEU A 172 -20.33 -15.53 9.81
C LEU A 172 -21.45 -16.17 10.65
N VAL A 173 -22.61 -16.36 10.05
CA VAL A 173 -23.72 -17.12 10.62
C VAL A 173 -23.97 -18.35 9.75
N ARG A 174 -23.91 -19.53 10.36
CA ARG A 174 -24.09 -20.83 9.69
C ARG A 174 -25.03 -21.68 10.54
N GLY A 175 -26.27 -21.88 10.09
CA GLY A 175 -27.31 -22.46 10.95
C GLY A 175 -27.43 -21.67 12.26
N THR A 176 -27.20 -22.32 13.39
CA THR A 176 -27.19 -21.69 14.72
C THR A 176 -25.81 -21.25 15.20
N THR A 177 -24.77 -21.36 14.37
CA THR A 177 -23.41 -20.96 14.75
C THR A 177 -23.11 -19.54 14.31
N LEU A 178 -22.74 -18.67 15.26
CA LEU A 178 -22.14 -17.36 15.01
C LEU A 178 -20.63 -17.42 15.20
N GLU A 179 -19.88 -16.87 14.26
CA GLU A 179 -18.44 -16.66 14.39
C GLU A 179 -18.10 -15.22 14.06
N LEU A 180 -17.40 -14.55 14.98
CA LEU A 180 -16.98 -13.16 14.83
C LEU A 180 -15.56 -13.10 14.28
N TRP A 181 -15.27 -12.09 13.47
CA TRP A 181 -13.99 -11.94 12.79
C TRP A 181 -13.49 -10.51 12.85
N VAL A 182 -12.17 -10.35 12.88
CA VAL A 182 -11.51 -9.06 12.68
C VAL A 182 -10.34 -9.25 11.73
N PHE A 183 -10.18 -8.29 10.82
CA PHE A 183 -9.12 -8.26 9.81
C PHE A 183 -8.29 -6.99 10.01
N ASP A 184 -6.98 -7.14 10.22
CA ASP A 184 -6.02 -6.04 10.28
C ASP A 184 -4.83 -6.34 9.33
N ARG A 185 -3.83 -5.46 9.31
CA ARG A 185 -2.66 -5.60 8.43
C ARG A 185 -1.65 -6.67 8.86
N SER A 186 -1.93 -7.40 9.93
CA SER A 186 -1.23 -8.62 10.34
C SER A 186 -2.10 -9.88 10.17
N GLY A 187 -3.21 -9.76 9.43
CA GLY A 187 -4.06 -10.86 9.03
C GLY A 187 -5.41 -10.87 9.72
N ALA A 188 -6.00 -12.06 9.82
CA ALA A 188 -7.35 -12.25 10.31
C ALA A 188 -7.37 -13.04 11.61
N TYR A 189 -8.36 -12.78 12.44
CA TYR A 189 -8.63 -13.63 13.60
C TYR A 189 -10.12 -13.78 13.88
N SER A 190 -10.51 -14.96 14.32
CA SER A 190 -11.90 -15.31 14.60
C SER A 190 -12.13 -15.71 16.06
N SER A 191 -13.35 -15.50 16.54
CA SER A 191 -13.79 -15.99 17.84
C SER A 191 -13.92 -17.51 17.81
N LYS A 192 -14.12 -18.11 18.99
CA LYS A 192 -14.76 -19.42 19.05
C LYS A 192 -16.16 -19.37 18.41
N LYS A 193 -16.62 -20.51 17.91
CA LYS A 193 -17.98 -20.72 17.42
C LYS A 193 -18.98 -20.52 18.58
N LEU A 194 -19.91 -19.59 18.43
CA LEU A 194 -20.93 -19.23 19.41
C LEU A 194 -22.27 -19.87 19.02
N ASP A 195 -22.91 -20.56 19.95
CA ASP A 195 -24.17 -21.27 19.70
C ASP A 195 -25.39 -20.37 19.97
N LEU A 196 -26.01 -19.91 18.89
CA LEU A 196 -27.24 -19.11 18.88
C LEU A 196 -28.47 -19.91 19.31
N ALA A 197 -28.45 -21.25 19.30
CA ALA A 197 -29.56 -22.04 19.86
C ALA A 197 -29.58 -21.93 21.38
N GLN A 198 -28.40 -21.87 22.01
CA GLN A 198 -28.26 -21.68 23.46
C GLN A 198 -28.38 -20.22 23.88
N LYS A 199 -27.86 -19.29 23.06
CA LYS A 199 -27.82 -17.85 23.35
C LYS A 199 -28.24 -17.02 22.13
N PRO A 200 -29.54 -17.03 21.75
CA PRO A 200 -30.02 -16.35 20.55
C PRO A 200 -29.87 -14.83 20.61
N ASP A 201 -29.79 -14.26 21.82
CA ASP A 201 -29.59 -12.83 22.05
C ASP A 201 -28.20 -12.33 21.59
N LEU A 202 -27.22 -13.23 21.41
CA LEU A 202 -25.88 -12.86 20.94
C LEU A 202 -25.91 -12.20 19.56
N LEU A 203 -26.74 -12.66 18.63
CA LEU A 203 -26.83 -12.07 17.30
C LEU A 203 -27.39 -10.65 17.37
N VAL A 204 -28.49 -10.45 18.12
CA VAL A 204 -29.10 -9.13 18.34
C VAL A 204 -28.11 -8.18 19.00
N ARG A 205 -27.41 -8.62 20.06
CA ARG A 205 -26.39 -7.83 20.75
C ARG A 205 -25.25 -7.45 19.81
N THR A 206 -24.72 -8.40 19.05
CA THR A 206 -23.62 -8.18 18.10
C THR A 206 -24.00 -7.11 17.08
N MET A 207 -25.18 -7.25 16.46
CA MET A 207 -25.63 -6.31 15.44
C MET A 207 -25.92 -4.92 16.01
N ALA A 208 -26.54 -4.84 17.19
CA ALA A 208 -26.78 -3.55 17.86
C ALA A 208 -25.46 -2.86 18.22
N SER A 209 -24.50 -3.63 18.73
CA SER A 209 -23.16 -3.14 19.08
C SER A 209 -22.46 -2.48 17.90
N TYR A 210 -22.43 -3.13 16.73
CA TYR A 210 -21.82 -2.57 15.53
C TYR A 210 -22.39 -1.23 15.10
N THR A 211 -23.67 -0.97 15.40
CA THR A 211 -24.36 0.27 15.06
C THR A 211 -24.05 1.43 16.00
N LEU A 212 -23.59 1.11 17.22
CA LEU A 212 -23.22 2.09 18.24
C LEU A 212 -21.71 2.29 18.35
N MET A 213 -20.89 1.39 17.79
CA MET A 213 -19.44 1.56 17.70
C MET A 213 -19.09 2.88 17.01
N SER A 214 -18.20 3.65 17.64
CA SER A 214 -17.57 4.81 17.03
C SER A 214 -16.80 4.44 15.76
N ASP A 215 -16.44 5.44 14.95
CA ASP A 215 -15.62 5.21 13.75
C ASP A 215 -14.30 4.50 14.08
N GLU A 216 -13.66 4.86 15.19
CA GLU A 216 -12.43 4.21 15.66
C GLU A 216 -12.65 2.76 16.06
N GLU A 217 -13.71 2.46 16.81
CA GLU A 217 -14.04 1.09 17.24
C GLU A 217 -14.48 0.18 16.08
N ALA A 218 -15.08 0.77 15.04
CA ALA A 218 -15.35 0.11 13.77
C ALA A 218 -14.08 -0.03 12.90
N GLY A 219 -12.95 0.58 13.30
CA GLY A 219 -11.65 0.45 12.65
C GLY A 219 -11.38 1.45 11.52
N PHE A 220 -12.16 2.52 11.40
CA PHE A 220 -11.85 3.63 10.49
C PHE A 220 -10.63 4.42 10.98
N ASN A 221 -9.88 4.96 10.03
CA ASN A 221 -8.80 5.88 10.33
C ASN A 221 -9.35 7.27 10.65
N THR A 222 -9.43 7.59 11.94
CA THR A 222 -9.94 8.86 12.44
C THR A 222 -8.92 10.00 12.37
N PHE A 223 -7.68 9.75 11.92
CA PHE A 223 -6.71 10.80 11.64
C PHE A 223 -7.13 11.64 10.42
N VAL A 224 -7.81 11.02 9.45
CA VAL A 224 -8.45 11.71 8.33
C VAL A 224 -9.77 12.32 8.81
N LYS A 225 -9.82 13.65 8.80
CA LYS A 225 -11.01 14.43 9.16
C LYS A 225 -11.78 14.82 7.90
N ARG A 226 -13.11 14.84 7.98
CA ARG A 226 -13.99 15.32 6.90
C ARG A 226 -14.38 16.77 7.13
N LEU A 227 -14.42 17.57 6.07
CA LEU A 227 -15.06 18.89 6.08
C LEU A 227 -16.56 18.68 5.90
N ALA A 228 -17.36 19.15 6.85
CA ALA A 228 -18.81 19.05 6.76
C ALA A 228 -19.40 20.32 6.09
N PRO A 229 -20.32 20.21 5.12
CA PRO A 229 -20.69 19.02 4.33
C PRO A 229 -19.89 18.93 3.01
N GLY A 230 -19.27 17.77 2.72
CA GLY A 230 -18.58 17.49 1.46
C GLY A 230 -17.71 16.22 1.49
N PRO A 231 -17.18 15.76 0.33
CA PRO A 231 -16.22 14.66 0.27
C PRO A 231 -14.80 15.08 0.71
N ASP A 232 -14.57 16.38 0.83
CA ASP A 232 -13.27 16.93 1.16
C ASP A 232 -12.82 16.44 2.53
N SER A 233 -11.59 15.96 2.57
CA SER A 233 -10.95 15.48 3.80
C SER A 233 -9.62 16.16 4.00
N TYR A 234 -9.16 16.18 5.25
CA TYR A 234 -7.87 16.74 5.61
C TYR A 234 -7.25 15.97 6.76
N ILE A 235 -5.93 16.14 6.90
CA ILE A 235 -5.19 15.71 8.09
C ILE A 235 -4.46 16.91 8.67
N THR A 236 -4.02 16.78 9.93
CA THR A 236 -3.28 17.83 10.61
C THR A 236 -2.20 17.18 11.47
N PHE A 237 -0.95 17.61 11.31
CA PHE A 237 0.12 17.25 12.25
C PHE A 237 0.20 18.30 13.34
N ASN A 238 0.20 17.86 14.62
CA ASN A 238 0.39 18.73 15.79
C ASN A 238 -0.56 19.95 15.84
N GLN A 239 -1.74 19.87 15.23
CA GLN A 239 -2.74 20.96 15.17
C GLN A 239 -2.24 22.28 14.54
N ARG A 240 -1.21 22.23 13.68
CA ARG A 240 -0.65 23.43 13.02
C ARG A 240 -1.25 23.67 11.64
N ASP A 241 -0.96 22.78 10.71
CA ASP A 241 -1.28 22.95 9.28
C ASP A 241 -2.21 21.83 8.80
N ASN A 242 -3.27 22.23 8.09
CA ASN A 242 -4.20 21.29 7.45
C ASN A 242 -3.71 20.93 6.05
N PHE A 243 -3.62 19.63 5.79
CA PHE A 243 -3.33 19.08 4.47
C PHE A 243 -4.62 18.47 3.91
N HIS A 244 -5.19 19.13 2.92
CA HIS A 244 -6.43 18.73 2.27
C HIS A 244 -6.14 17.63 1.24
N LEU A 245 -6.75 16.46 1.44
CA LEU A 245 -6.58 15.28 0.61
C LEU A 245 -7.46 15.37 -0.64
N ARG A 246 -6.90 14.99 -1.78
CA ARG A 246 -7.65 14.81 -3.03
C ARG A 246 -8.25 13.40 -3.09
N PRO A 247 -9.38 13.21 -3.78
CA PRO A 247 -9.98 11.88 -3.96
C PRO A 247 -9.07 10.89 -4.69
N GLU A 248 -8.18 11.39 -5.56
CA GLU A 248 -7.27 10.57 -6.35
C GLU A 248 -6.13 10.00 -5.49
N LEU A 249 -5.97 8.67 -5.55
CA LEU A 249 -4.88 7.94 -4.91
C LEU A 249 -3.72 7.77 -5.90
N ILE A 250 -2.51 8.05 -5.43
CA ILE A 250 -1.25 7.78 -6.16
C ILE A 250 -0.91 6.30 -6.04
N ALA A 251 -1.13 5.71 -4.87
CA ALA A 251 -0.87 4.31 -4.60
C ALA A 251 -1.91 3.75 -3.64
N LYS A 252 -2.26 2.47 -3.81
CA LYS A 252 -3.10 1.71 -2.90
C LYS A 252 -2.70 0.23 -2.92
N ALA A 253 -2.71 -0.41 -1.76
CA ALA A 253 -2.46 -1.83 -1.64
C ALA A 253 -3.64 -2.66 -2.18
N ASP A 254 -3.32 -3.81 -2.78
CA ASP A 254 -4.27 -4.79 -3.29
C ASP A 254 -4.23 -6.15 -2.56
N TYR A 255 -3.62 -6.15 -1.37
CA TYR A 255 -3.50 -7.23 -0.39
C TYR A 255 -3.97 -6.76 1.01
N ILE A 256 -4.21 -7.71 1.93
CA ILE A 256 -4.56 -7.46 3.34
C ILE A 256 -3.29 -7.32 4.19
N VAL A 257 -2.42 -8.33 4.19
CA VAL A 257 -1.29 -8.46 5.13
C VAL A 257 -0.04 -7.74 4.60
N GLY A 258 0.53 -6.85 5.40
CA GLY A 258 1.78 -6.15 5.07
C GLY A 258 1.66 -4.63 5.18
N PRO A 259 2.48 -3.87 4.41
CA PRO A 259 2.56 -2.42 4.55
C PRO A 259 1.26 -1.66 4.26
N GLY A 260 0.37 -2.19 3.42
CA GLY A 260 -0.95 -1.59 3.19
C GLY A 260 -0.88 -0.14 2.67
N THR A 261 0.19 0.20 1.94
CA THR A 261 0.52 1.59 1.57
C THR A 261 -0.61 2.26 0.81
N THR A 262 -0.98 3.46 1.25
CA THR A 262 -1.96 4.33 0.62
C THR A 262 -1.39 5.73 0.50
N CYS A 263 -1.32 6.27 -0.72
CA CYS A 263 -0.78 7.60 -0.98
C CYS A 263 -1.87 8.51 -1.56
N TYR A 264 -2.14 9.62 -0.89
CA TYR A 264 -3.02 10.68 -1.36
C TYR A 264 -2.21 11.83 -1.94
N VAL A 265 -2.74 12.44 -2.99
CA VAL A 265 -2.35 13.78 -3.39
C VAL A 265 -2.96 14.79 -2.41
N ALA A 266 -2.23 15.83 -2.02
CA ALA A 266 -2.73 16.85 -1.10
C ALA A 266 -2.23 18.27 -1.40
N SER A 267 -2.90 19.24 -0.79
CA SER A 267 -2.57 20.68 -0.83
C SER A 267 -2.85 21.34 0.53
N THR A 268 -2.27 22.52 0.75
CA THR A 268 -2.51 23.33 1.97
C THR A 268 -3.87 24.03 1.99
N SER A 269 -4.62 23.96 0.89
CA SER A 269 -6.02 24.43 0.78
C SER A 269 -6.83 23.51 -0.12
N THR A 270 -8.17 23.60 -0.08
CA THR A 270 -9.06 22.79 -0.94
C THR A 270 -9.02 23.19 -2.42
N THR A 271 -8.59 24.41 -2.74
CA THR A 271 -8.57 24.96 -4.11
C THR A 271 -7.16 25.10 -4.70
N GLY A 272 -6.11 24.93 -3.89
CA GLY A 272 -4.73 25.08 -4.33
C GLY A 272 -4.25 23.91 -5.19
N GLU A 273 -3.28 24.19 -6.07
CA GLU A 273 -2.60 23.13 -6.82
C GLU A 273 -1.93 22.15 -5.86
N PRO A 274 -2.08 20.84 -6.09
CA PRO A 274 -1.48 19.85 -5.23
C PRO A 274 0.04 19.83 -5.37
N GLY A 275 0.72 19.75 -4.23
CA GLY A 275 2.19 19.73 -4.17
C GLY A 275 2.72 18.84 -3.05
N ILE A 276 1.83 18.07 -2.41
CA ILE A 276 2.11 17.29 -1.20
C ILE A 276 1.63 15.86 -1.41
N VAL A 277 2.40 14.90 -0.90
CA VAL A 277 2.02 13.49 -0.81
C VAL A 277 1.76 13.15 0.65
N ILE A 278 0.58 12.60 0.92
CA ILE A 278 0.24 12.02 2.22
C ILE A 278 0.26 10.51 2.10
N LYS A 279 1.22 9.88 2.76
CA LYS A 279 1.41 8.43 2.77
C LYS A 279 0.98 7.83 4.10
N PHE A 280 0.07 6.87 4.04
CA PHE A 280 -0.30 5.99 5.14
C PHE A 280 0.30 4.61 4.89
N SER A 281 0.95 4.03 5.90
CA SER A 281 1.56 2.69 5.78
C SER A 281 1.75 2.04 7.14
N TRP A 282 1.82 0.72 7.13
CA TRP A 282 2.12 -0.13 8.27
C TRP A 282 3.58 -0.58 8.21
N ARG A 283 4.30 -0.44 9.31
CA ARG A 283 5.73 -0.75 9.39
C ARG A 283 6.00 -1.71 10.54
N GLU A 284 6.94 -2.63 10.36
CA GLU A 284 7.42 -3.53 11.42
C GLU A 284 8.51 -2.88 12.27
N GLU A 285 9.26 -1.94 11.68
CA GLU A 285 10.28 -1.17 12.38
C GLU A 285 9.67 -0.37 13.53
N GLU A 286 10.41 -0.14 14.62
CA GLU A 286 9.97 0.74 15.72
C GLU A 286 10.18 2.22 15.38
N GLU A 287 11.26 2.54 14.66
CA GLU A 287 11.56 3.88 14.14
C GLU A 287 11.62 3.85 12.60
N PRO A 288 10.89 4.71 11.87
CA PRO A 288 10.87 4.69 10.41
C PRO A 288 12.20 5.20 9.83
N THR A 289 12.94 4.30 9.18
CA THR A 289 14.23 4.62 8.54
C THR A 289 14.12 5.80 7.57
N GLU A 290 13.09 5.81 6.70
CA GLU A 290 12.85 6.87 5.72
C GLU A 290 12.71 8.25 6.39
N CYS A 291 11.81 8.40 7.37
CA CYS A 291 11.60 9.70 8.02
C CYS A 291 12.84 10.17 8.79
N ARG A 292 13.59 9.26 9.43
CA ARG A 292 14.84 9.58 10.11
C ARG A 292 15.88 10.10 9.13
N LEU A 293 16.04 9.45 7.98
CA LEU A 293 17.02 9.84 6.97
C LEU A 293 16.63 11.12 6.24
N LEU A 294 15.35 11.37 5.99
CA LEU A 294 14.87 12.66 5.45
C LEU A 294 15.13 13.82 6.40
N LYS A 295 14.89 13.63 7.71
CA LYS A 295 15.25 14.63 8.74
C LYS A 295 16.75 14.89 8.74
N LEU A 296 17.55 13.83 8.73
CA LEU A 296 19.01 13.92 8.75
C LEU A 296 19.56 14.61 7.49
N ALA A 297 19.04 14.28 6.30
CA ALA A 297 19.40 14.92 5.05
C ALA A 297 19.09 16.43 5.09
N HIS A 298 17.94 16.81 5.65
CA HIS A 298 17.57 18.21 5.83
C HIS A 298 18.49 18.93 6.83
N GLU A 299 18.74 18.34 8.00
CA GLU A 299 19.64 18.87 9.04
C GLU A 299 21.07 19.05 8.53
N ARG A 300 21.52 18.17 7.62
CA ARG A 300 22.84 18.24 6.98
C ARG A 300 22.83 19.02 5.65
N HIS A 301 21.75 19.74 5.36
CA HIS A 301 21.63 20.62 4.20
C HIS A 301 21.89 19.92 2.85
N ALA A 302 21.41 18.68 2.69
CA ALA A 302 21.37 18.01 1.40
C ALA A 302 20.41 18.75 0.45
N TRP A 303 20.91 19.05 -0.74
CA TRP A 303 20.13 19.63 -1.82
C TRP A 303 19.46 18.54 -2.67
N GLY A 304 18.28 18.85 -3.23
CA GLY A 304 17.58 17.95 -4.15
C GLY A 304 16.97 16.73 -3.48
N VAL A 305 16.65 16.80 -2.19
CA VAL A 305 15.99 15.74 -1.41
C VAL A 305 14.55 16.13 -1.10
N ILE A 306 13.62 15.18 -1.19
CA ILE A 306 12.21 15.39 -0.80
C ILE A 306 12.12 15.92 0.64
N GLN A 307 11.26 16.91 0.86
CA GLN A 307 11.10 17.53 2.18
C GLN A 307 10.01 16.80 2.98
N LEU A 308 10.36 16.42 4.22
CA LEU A 308 9.41 15.93 5.20
C LEU A 308 8.65 17.11 5.85
N LEU A 309 7.33 17.13 5.69
CA LEU A 309 6.44 18.12 6.29
C LEU A 309 5.85 17.67 7.63
N GLY A 310 5.62 16.37 7.79
CA GLY A 310 4.99 15.82 8.98
C GLY A 310 5.14 14.31 9.07
N TYR A 311 5.18 13.81 10.31
CA TYR A 311 5.22 12.40 10.63
C TYR A 311 4.47 12.14 11.93
N GLN A 312 3.65 11.09 11.97
CA GLN A 312 2.99 10.64 13.18
C GLN A 312 2.69 9.14 13.14
N ASP A 313 3.00 8.44 14.23
CA ASP A 313 2.47 7.11 14.51
C ASP A 313 1.05 7.20 15.03
N LEU A 314 0.15 6.39 14.47
CA LEU A 314 -1.28 6.44 14.72
C LEU A 314 -1.76 5.27 15.57
N VAL A 315 -1.44 4.03 15.17
CA VAL A 315 -2.00 2.81 15.77
C VAL A 315 -0.96 1.69 15.76
N ASN A 316 -0.88 0.88 16.82
CA ASN A 316 -0.05 -0.32 16.85
C ASN A 316 -0.91 -1.59 16.93
N ILE A 317 -0.56 -2.64 16.19
CA ILE A 317 -1.36 -3.89 16.16
C ILE A 317 -1.35 -4.61 17.49
N ALA A 318 -0.24 -4.60 18.24
CA ALA A 318 -0.21 -5.19 19.57
C ALA A 318 -1.17 -4.46 20.52
N ASP A 319 -1.35 -3.15 20.38
CA ASP A 319 -2.35 -2.38 21.11
C ASP A 319 -3.77 -2.73 20.66
N LEU A 320 -4.00 -2.84 19.35
CA LEU A 320 -5.29 -3.28 18.80
C LEU A 320 -5.67 -4.68 19.29
N ARG A 321 -4.71 -5.60 19.41
CA ARG A 321 -4.92 -6.98 19.85
C ARG A 321 -4.76 -7.19 21.36
N ARG A 322 -4.46 -6.14 22.12
CA ARG A 322 -4.29 -6.21 23.59
C ARG A 322 -5.53 -6.80 24.26
N GLY A 323 -5.31 -7.73 25.19
CA GLY A 323 -6.39 -8.41 25.93
C GLY A 323 -7.03 -9.59 25.18
N LEU A 324 -6.52 -9.97 24.01
CA LEU A 324 -6.84 -11.24 23.36
C LEU A 324 -5.84 -12.31 23.80
N ASP A 325 -6.35 -13.51 24.10
CA ASP A 325 -5.53 -14.70 24.25
C ASP A 325 -5.40 -15.40 22.89
N LEU A 326 -4.27 -15.14 22.23
CA LEU A 326 -3.96 -15.60 20.87
C LEU A 326 -3.15 -16.90 20.92
N PRO A 327 -3.60 -17.98 20.25
CA PRO A 327 -2.91 -19.27 20.26
C PRO A 327 -1.60 -19.28 19.45
N GLN A 328 -1.30 -18.21 18.71
CA GLN A 328 -0.08 -18.09 17.92
C GLN A 328 0.42 -16.64 17.89
N THR A 329 1.70 -16.47 17.60
CA THR A 329 2.31 -15.16 17.40
C THR A 329 1.82 -14.51 16.10
N PHE A 330 1.92 -13.19 16.05
CA PHE A 330 1.66 -12.39 14.85
C PHE A 330 2.80 -11.39 14.68
N VAL A 331 3.00 -10.93 13.46
CA VAL A 331 3.97 -9.86 13.19
C VAL A 331 3.37 -8.54 13.66
N ASN A 332 4.02 -7.82 14.57
CA ASN A 332 3.52 -6.53 15.03
C ASN A 332 3.81 -5.43 14.00
N ARG A 333 2.86 -4.52 13.79
CA ARG A 333 3.06 -3.36 12.90
C ARG A 333 2.51 -2.08 13.53
N THR A 334 3.15 -0.97 13.21
CA THR A 334 2.70 0.37 13.55
C THR A 334 2.19 1.06 12.30
N PHE A 335 0.97 1.57 12.35
CA PHE A 335 0.39 2.43 11.33
C PHE A 335 0.88 3.86 11.51
N SER A 336 1.40 4.45 10.45
CA SER A 336 1.92 5.82 10.48
C SER A 336 1.43 6.64 9.29
N CYS A 337 1.41 7.96 9.47
CA CYS A 337 1.18 8.93 8.42
C CYS A 337 2.44 9.78 8.20
N VAL A 338 2.83 9.95 6.93
CA VAL A 338 3.95 10.76 6.49
C VAL A 338 3.46 11.80 5.47
N ALA A 339 3.86 13.06 5.63
CA ALA A 339 3.61 14.11 4.66
C ALA A 339 4.92 14.59 4.04
N THR A 340 4.98 14.65 2.71
CA THR A 340 6.17 15.07 1.98
C THR A 340 5.87 15.99 0.81
N THR A 341 6.85 16.78 0.40
CA THR A 341 6.77 17.69 -0.76
C THR A 341 8.12 17.76 -1.48
N PRO A 342 8.18 17.97 -2.80
CA PRO A 342 7.08 18.18 -3.75
C PRO A 342 6.32 16.89 -4.11
N LEU A 343 5.11 17.05 -4.65
CA LEU A 343 4.43 16.00 -5.40
C LEU A 343 5.25 15.71 -6.66
N GLY A 344 5.75 14.49 -6.77
CA GLY A 344 6.49 14.04 -7.94
C GLY A 344 5.62 13.76 -9.15
N ARG A 345 6.28 13.61 -10.29
CA ARG A 345 5.72 13.03 -11.52
C ARG A 345 6.67 11.92 -12.00
N PRO A 346 6.18 10.82 -12.57
CA PRO A 346 7.04 9.79 -13.13
C PRO A 346 8.03 10.37 -14.14
N ILE A 347 9.30 9.97 -14.07
CA ILE A 347 10.35 10.49 -14.95
C ILE A 347 10.02 10.30 -16.43
N ARG A 348 9.20 9.28 -16.76
CA ARG A 348 8.73 8.95 -18.12
C ARG A 348 7.74 9.97 -18.69
N GLN A 349 7.05 10.73 -17.84
CA GLN A 349 6.11 11.77 -18.25
C GLN A 349 6.82 13.10 -18.56
N PHE A 350 8.08 13.03 -19.00
CA PHE A 350 8.81 14.18 -19.51
C PHE A 350 8.15 14.69 -20.81
N THR A 351 8.15 16.00 -20.98
CA THR A 351 7.59 16.73 -22.13
C THR A 351 8.62 16.93 -23.25
N SER A 352 9.92 16.84 -22.93
CA SER A 352 11.00 16.93 -23.92
C SER A 352 12.26 16.17 -23.48
N ILE A 353 13.10 15.77 -24.45
CA ILE A 353 14.40 15.15 -24.15
C ILE A 353 15.29 16.11 -23.34
N SER A 354 15.25 17.41 -23.65
CA SER A 354 15.98 18.41 -22.86
C SER A 354 15.58 18.36 -21.39
N GLU A 355 14.28 18.35 -21.09
CA GLU A 355 13.77 18.29 -19.72
C GLU A 355 14.20 16.99 -19.02
N LEU A 356 14.15 15.85 -19.70
CA LEU A 356 14.63 14.58 -19.16
C LEU A 356 16.11 14.65 -18.78
N LEU A 357 16.95 15.21 -19.64
CA LEU A 357 18.39 15.35 -19.40
C LEU A 357 18.69 16.34 -18.26
N GLU A 358 17.88 17.39 -18.11
CA GLU A 358 17.95 18.30 -16.96
C GLU A 358 17.61 17.59 -15.65
N VAL A 359 16.58 16.73 -15.66
CA VAL A 359 16.23 15.89 -14.51
C VAL A 359 17.38 14.96 -14.14
N PHE A 360 18.00 14.27 -15.10
CA PHE A 360 19.17 13.41 -14.82
C PHE A 360 20.35 14.19 -14.26
N ARG A 361 20.66 15.36 -14.82
CA ARG A 361 21.70 16.26 -14.28
C ARG A 361 21.43 16.62 -12.82
N ASP A 362 20.18 16.99 -12.52
CA ASP A 362 19.81 17.44 -11.18
C ASP A 362 19.77 16.27 -10.18
N LEU A 363 19.39 15.06 -10.61
CA LEU A 363 19.54 13.83 -9.82
C LEU A 363 21.01 13.53 -9.48
N VAL A 364 21.95 13.69 -10.43
CA VAL A 364 23.39 13.52 -10.15
C VAL A 364 23.85 14.51 -9.07
N LYS A 365 23.43 15.78 -9.16
CA LYS A 365 23.76 16.81 -8.16
C LYS A 365 23.10 16.53 -6.80
N ALA A 366 21.88 16.02 -6.78
CA ALA A 366 21.19 15.62 -5.57
C ALA A 366 21.92 14.45 -4.87
N LEU A 367 22.32 13.43 -5.64
CA LEU A 367 23.13 12.31 -5.13
C LEU A 367 24.49 12.79 -4.61
N GLN A 368 25.13 13.73 -5.31
CA GLN A 368 26.38 14.35 -4.85
C GLN A 368 26.18 15.06 -3.52
N SER A 369 25.13 15.88 -3.39
CA SER A 369 24.83 16.61 -2.17
C SER A 369 24.49 15.66 -1.01
N LEU A 370 23.71 14.62 -1.28
CA LEU A 370 23.34 13.61 -0.29
C LEU A 370 24.57 12.86 0.23
N TYR A 371 25.48 12.46 -0.65
CA TYR A 371 26.72 11.79 -0.25
C TYR A 371 27.70 12.73 0.44
N MET A 372 28.00 13.88 -0.16
CA MET A 372 29.08 14.78 0.29
C MET A 372 28.68 15.60 1.52
N ASN A 373 27.45 16.13 1.55
CA ASN A 373 26.99 16.98 2.65
C ASN A 373 26.33 16.15 3.74
N ALA A 374 25.41 15.26 3.35
CA ALA A 374 24.61 14.49 4.30
C ALA A 374 25.20 13.14 4.68
N ARG A 375 26.25 12.66 4.01
CA ARG A 375 26.87 11.36 4.29
C ARG A 375 25.85 10.21 4.25
N ILE A 376 24.93 10.28 3.29
CA ILE A 376 23.89 9.27 3.07
C ILE A 376 24.06 8.69 1.65
N LEU A 377 23.89 7.38 1.51
CA LEU A 377 23.71 6.71 0.22
C LEU A 377 22.23 6.46 -0.02
N HIS A 378 21.77 6.63 -1.25
CA HIS A 378 20.35 6.53 -1.57
C HIS A 378 19.91 5.06 -1.74
N ARG A 379 20.69 4.25 -2.47
CA ARG A 379 20.55 2.78 -2.63
C ARG A 379 19.29 2.25 -3.31
N ASP A 380 18.33 3.10 -3.67
CA ASP A 380 17.18 2.74 -4.50
C ASP A 380 16.89 3.84 -5.53
N HIS A 381 16.37 3.56 -6.72
CA HIS A 381 16.13 4.61 -7.72
C HIS A 381 14.73 4.47 -8.32
N SER A 382 13.71 4.64 -7.49
CA SER A 382 12.36 4.91 -7.99
C SER A 382 12.33 6.35 -8.51
N ALA A 383 12.43 6.49 -9.84
CA ALA A 383 12.56 7.79 -10.50
C ALA A 383 11.19 8.45 -10.73
N ASP A 384 10.60 8.95 -9.66
CA ASP A 384 9.56 9.96 -9.71
C ASP A 384 10.23 11.30 -9.40
N SER A 385 10.07 12.34 -10.23
CA SER A 385 10.78 13.59 -9.99
C SER A 385 10.21 14.81 -10.70
N PRO A 386 9.79 15.85 -9.96
CA PRO A 386 9.70 17.20 -10.49
C PRO A 386 11.08 17.85 -10.35
N LYS A 387 11.78 18.10 -11.46
CA LYS A 387 13.09 18.80 -11.51
C LYS A 387 14.27 18.07 -10.79
N GLY A 388 14.30 16.75 -10.76
CA GLY A 388 15.47 15.99 -10.28
C GLY A 388 15.63 15.91 -8.75
N VAL A 389 14.52 15.95 -8.01
CA VAL A 389 14.46 15.62 -6.58
C VAL A 389 14.53 14.10 -6.37
N LEU A 390 15.36 13.67 -5.41
CA LEU A 390 15.42 12.30 -4.90
C LEU A 390 14.21 12.01 -4.01
N LEU A 391 13.46 10.97 -4.36
CA LEU A 391 12.32 10.46 -3.61
C LEU A 391 12.64 9.05 -3.10
N ASP A 392 11.84 8.57 -2.15
CA ASP A 392 11.92 7.23 -1.55
C ASP A 392 13.26 6.90 -0.84
N PHE A 393 13.27 7.09 0.48
CA PHE A 393 14.42 6.86 1.34
C PHE A 393 14.31 5.58 2.17
N ASN A 394 13.45 4.63 1.77
CA ASN A 394 13.24 3.39 2.53
C ASN A 394 14.50 2.53 2.66
N PHE A 395 15.38 2.56 1.65
CA PHE A 395 16.63 1.77 1.63
C PHE A 395 17.90 2.59 1.84
N ALA A 396 17.77 3.89 2.10
CA ALA A 396 18.91 4.78 2.24
C ALA A 396 19.77 4.40 3.47
N LEU A 397 21.06 4.75 3.41
CA LEU A 397 22.05 4.37 4.41
C LEU A 397 22.80 5.60 4.92
N ASP A 398 22.75 5.81 6.23
CA ASP A 398 23.60 6.79 6.92
C ASP A 398 25.01 6.22 7.13
N LEU A 399 26.00 6.83 6.47
CA LEU A 399 27.40 6.40 6.52
C LEU A 399 28.07 6.65 7.87
N ASP A 400 27.45 7.44 8.76
CA ASP A 400 27.95 7.64 10.12
C ASP A 400 27.42 6.59 11.11
N ASN A 401 26.40 5.82 10.73
CA ASN A 401 25.72 4.84 11.58
C ASN A 401 25.53 3.50 10.85
N VAL A 402 26.62 2.99 10.27
CA VAL A 402 26.62 1.78 9.45
C VAL A 402 26.47 0.51 10.31
N ARG A 403 25.53 -0.36 9.92
CA ARG A 403 25.37 -1.68 10.54
C ARG A 403 26.50 -2.63 10.12
N PRO A 404 26.91 -3.60 10.96
CA PRO A 404 28.00 -4.54 10.62
C PRO A 404 27.74 -5.34 9.33
N ILE A 405 26.48 -5.69 9.09
CA ILE A 405 26.00 -6.42 7.90
C ILE A 405 24.97 -5.52 7.20
N GLU A 406 25.23 -5.19 5.94
CA GLU A 406 24.29 -4.45 5.09
C GLU A 406 23.54 -5.44 4.19
N PRO A 407 22.20 -5.37 4.12
CA PRO A 407 21.45 -6.18 3.18
C PRO A 407 21.76 -5.76 1.74
N MET A 408 21.71 -6.70 0.81
CA MET A 408 21.69 -6.41 -0.62
C MET A 408 20.31 -5.82 -0.95
N VAL A 409 20.27 -4.56 -1.39
CA VAL A 409 19.03 -3.85 -1.74
C VAL A 409 19.19 -3.14 -3.08
N GLY A 410 18.08 -2.80 -3.70
CA GLY A 410 18.00 -2.04 -4.94
C GLY A 410 16.90 -2.58 -5.85
N SER A 411 16.41 -1.74 -6.76
CA SER A 411 15.37 -2.14 -7.72
C SER A 411 15.89 -3.13 -8.76
N ASP A 412 15.11 -4.19 -9.02
CA ASP A 412 15.42 -5.22 -10.02
C ASP A 412 15.72 -4.61 -11.40
N GLY A 413 16.75 -5.10 -12.07
CA GLY A 413 17.21 -4.54 -13.35
C GLY A 413 18.08 -3.28 -13.23
N PHE A 414 18.07 -2.58 -12.09
CA PHE A 414 18.86 -1.35 -11.89
C PHE A 414 20.02 -1.50 -10.90
N MET A 415 20.09 -2.61 -10.17
CA MET A 415 21.22 -2.87 -9.26
C MET A 415 22.57 -2.86 -9.99
N ALA A 416 23.57 -2.20 -9.40
CA ALA A 416 24.93 -2.14 -9.91
C ALA A 416 25.66 -3.50 -9.88
N ILE A 417 26.61 -3.71 -10.79
CA ILE A 417 27.39 -4.95 -10.94
C ILE A 417 28.11 -5.34 -9.64
N GLY A 418 28.70 -4.36 -8.96
CA GLY A 418 29.36 -4.58 -7.66
C GLY A 418 28.40 -5.12 -6.60
N ILE A 419 27.19 -4.56 -6.54
CA ILE A 419 26.14 -4.97 -5.59
C ILE A 419 25.65 -6.38 -5.85
N LEU A 420 25.40 -6.71 -7.13
CA LEU A 420 25.04 -8.07 -7.55
C LEU A 420 26.13 -9.11 -7.25
N SER A 421 27.37 -8.64 -7.07
CA SER A 421 28.52 -9.45 -6.67
C SER A 421 28.74 -9.48 -5.14
N GLY A 422 27.86 -8.87 -4.35
CA GLY A 422 27.92 -8.82 -2.89
C GLY A 422 28.87 -7.77 -2.32
N GLN A 423 29.29 -6.77 -3.11
CA GLN A 423 30.07 -5.65 -2.61
C GLN A 423 29.21 -4.69 -1.77
N ARG A 424 29.86 -3.93 -0.89
CA ARG A 424 29.19 -2.88 -0.11
C ARG A 424 28.74 -1.74 -1.02
N HIS A 425 27.63 -1.09 -0.65
CA HIS A 425 27.15 0.08 -1.38
C HIS A 425 28.12 1.24 -1.26
N THR A 426 28.26 2.00 -2.36
CA THR A 426 29.12 3.17 -2.46
C THR A 426 28.44 4.21 -3.35
N TYR A 427 28.95 5.44 -3.34
CA TYR A 427 28.42 6.54 -4.16
C TYR A 427 28.40 6.22 -5.67
N ARG A 428 29.38 5.44 -6.16
CA ARG A 428 29.44 4.99 -7.56
C ARG A 428 28.26 4.10 -7.91
N HIS A 429 27.78 3.27 -6.99
CA HIS A 429 26.67 2.36 -7.23
C HIS A 429 25.33 3.10 -7.42
N ASP A 430 25.13 4.22 -6.72
CA ASP A 430 23.97 5.09 -6.95
C ASP A 430 24.04 5.71 -8.37
N LEU A 431 25.23 6.12 -8.82
CA LEU A 431 25.43 6.68 -10.16
C LEU A 431 25.32 5.63 -11.29
N GLU A 432 25.83 4.41 -11.06
CA GLU A 432 25.68 3.29 -11.99
C GLU A 432 24.21 2.90 -12.16
N SER A 433 23.45 2.86 -11.05
CA SER A 433 22.01 2.60 -11.09
C SER A 433 21.26 3.70 -11.85
N LEU A 434 21.59 4.98 -11.62
CA LEU A 434 21.03 6.10 -12.38
C LEU A 434 21.34 6.02 -13.89
N PHE A 435 22.53 5.56 -14.25
CA PHE A 435 22.89 5.30 -15.64
C PHE A 435 22.04 4.17 -16.26
N TYR A 436 21.76 3.11 -15.51
CA TYR A 436 20.84 2.06 -15.96
C TYR A 436 19.41 2.58 -16.13
N VAL A 437 18.94 3.50 -15.29
CA VAL A 437 17.64 4.19 -15.50
C VAL A 437 17.65 4.98 -16.82
N PHE A 438 18.75 5.68 -17.13
CA PHE A 438 18.90 6.37 -18.41
C PHE A 438 18.84 5.41 -19.61
N LEU A 439 19.58 4.29 -19.58
CA LEU A 439 19.55 3.27 -20.63
C LEU A 439 18.15 2.66 -20.79
N TRP A 440 17.49 2.39 -19.66
CA TRP A 440 16.14 1.85 -19.64
C TRP A 440 15.13 2.80 -20.30
N ILE A 441 15.20 4.11 -20.03
CA ILE A 441 14.34 5.08 -20.72
C ILE A 441 14.70 5.15 -22.22
N ALA A 442 15.98 5.10 -22.58
CA ALA A 442 16.39 5.20 -23.99
C ALA A 442 15.95 4.00 -24.86
N ILE A 443 15.90 2.81 -24.27
CA ILE A 443 15.57 1.55 -24.96
C ILE A 443 14.07 1.21 -24.81
N ALA A 444 13.54 1.33 -23.59
CA ALA A 444 12.24 0.82 -23.19
C ALA A 444 11.17 1.92 -23.07
N ASN A 445 11.24 2.97 -23.91
CA ASN A 445 10.21 4.00 -23.98
C ASN A 445 9.15 3.61 -25.01
N ASP A 446 8.15 2.83 -24.60
CA ASP A 446 7.04 2.44 -25.47
C ASP A 446 5.96 3.51 -25.61
N ARG A 447 6.05 4.60 -24.84
CA ARG A 447 5.08 5.71 -24.75
C ARG A 447 3.64 5.29 -24.36
N VAL A 448 3.45 4.05 -23.92
CA VAL A 448 2.13 3.47 -23.64
C VAL A 448 2.01 3.12 -22.17
N HIS A 449 3.06 2.55 -21.56
CA HIS A 449 3.01 2.05 -20.20
C HIS A 449 3.95 2.85 -19.29
N ASP A 450 3.45 3.22 -18.10
CA ASP A 450 4.25 3.84 -17.05
C ASP A 450 4.94 2.78 -16.17
N GLU A 451 4.31 1.62 -15.99
CA GLU A 451 4.79 0.53 -15.13
C GLU A 451 5.87 -0.33 -15.81
N ALA A 452 7.01 -0.52 -15.13
CA ALA A 452 8.15 -1.29 -15.65
C ALA A 452 7.77 -2.73 -16.03
N ASN A 453 6.87 -3.35 -15.27
CA ASN A 453 6.40 -4.72 -15.54
C ASN A 453 5.59 -4.82 -16.84
N ASP A 454 4.80 -3.80 -17.17
CA ASP A 454 4.01 -3.82 -18.40
C ASP A 454 4.87 -3.54 -19.63
N ILE A 455 5.87 -2.66 -19.47
CA ILE A 455 6.93 -2.44 -20.48
C ILE A 455 7.69 -3.75 -20.75
N LEU A 456 8.10 -4.46 -19.70
CA LEU A 456 8.80 -5.74 -19.82
C LEU A 456 7.98 -6.80 -20.59
N LYS A 457 6.66 -6.86 -20.39
CA LYS A 457 5.79 -7.78 -21.13
C LYS A 457 5.76 -7.48 -22.63
N GLY A 458 5.83 -6.21 -23.01
CA GLY A 458 5.85 -5.76 -24.40
C GLY A 458 7.23 -5.84 -25.07
N MET A 459 8.30 -5.97 -24.29
CA MET A 459 9.67 -5.95 -24.77
C MET A 459 10.07 -7.27 -25.48
N PRO A 460 10.84 -7.22 -26.58
CA PRO A 460 11.40 -8.42 -27.19
C PRO A 460 12.24 -9.22 -26.20
N LYS A 461 12.02 -10.55 -26.12
CA LYS A 461 12.82 -11.46 -25.29
C LYS A 461 14.31 -11.51 -25.64
N THR A 462 14.67 -10.98 -26.79
CA THR A 462 16.06 -10.83 -27.25
C THR A 462 16.74 -9.59 -26.70
N SER A 463 15.99 -8.63 -26.15
CA SER A 463 16.56 -7.41 -25.55
C SER A 463 17.48 -7.77 -24.39
N ARG A 464 18.62 -7.09 -24.31
CA ARG A 464 19.55 -7.21 -23.20
C ARG A 464 18.94 -6.77 -21.87
N LEU A 465 18.08 -5.75 -21.86
CA LEU A 465 17.41 -5.27 -20.65
C LEU A 465 16.51 -6.32 -20.01
N TRP A 466 15.91 -7.20 -20.81
CA TRP A 466 15.12 -8.30 -20.26
C TRP A 466 16.01 -9.27 -19.46
N LYS A 467 17.23 -9.56 -19.92
CA LYS A 467 18.15 -10.40 -19.11
C LYS A 467 18.51 -9.78 -17.76
N TRP A 468 18.43 -8.45 -17.64
CA TRP A 468 18.74 -7.75 -16.40
C TRP A 468 17.63 -7.87 -15.33
N CYS A 469 16.40 -8.17 -15.73
CA CYS A 469 15.25 -8.25 -14.82
C CYS A 469 14.96 -9.71 -14.39
N SER A 470 16.00 -10.46 -14.03
CA SER A 470 15.91 -11.86 -13.60
C SER A 470 16.16 -12.01 -12.10
N MET A 471 15.48 -12.97 -11.45
CA MET A 471 15.73 -13.33 -10.05
C MET A 471 17.07 -14.05 -9.82
N ASP A 472 17.80 -14.45 -10.88
CA ASP A 472 19.17 -14.94 -10.77
C ASP A 472 20.16 -13.77 -10.76
N PHE A 473 20.32 -13.14 -9.60
CA PHE A 473 21.19 -11.97 -9.42
C PHE A 473 22.65 -12.21 -9.87
N ARG A 474 23.17 -13.43 -9.73
CA ARG A 474 24.53 -13.74 -10.18
C ARG A 474 24.62 -13.80 -11.70
N ALA A 475 23.61 -14.35 -12.37
CA ALA A 475 23.52 -14.29 -13.83
C ALA A 475 23.37 -12.85 -14.31
N VAL A 476 22.47 -12.07 -13.69
CA VAL A 476 22.29 -10.64 -14.00
C VAL A 476 23.61 -9.87 -13.89
N GLY A 477 24.39 -10.09 -12.82
CA GLY A 477 25.68 -9.43 -12.64
C GLY A 477 26.69 -9.76 -13.76
N ARG A 478 26.73 -11.02 -14.21
CA ARG A 478 27.60 -11.44 -15.33
C ARG A 478 27.14 -10.85 -16.66
N ASP A 479 25.84 -10.87 -16.92
CA ASP A 479 25.27 -10.35 -18.16
C ASP A 479 25.47 -8.83 -18.26
N LYS A 480 25.21 -8.09 -17.17
CA LYS A 480 25.52 -6.65 -17.09
C LYS A 480 26.99 -6.36 -17.31
N ALA A 481 27.90 -7.11 -16.69
CA ALA A 481 29.34 -6.91 -16.89
C ALA A 481 29.76 -7.15 -18.34
N ALA A 482 29.18 -8.17 -19.00
CA ALA A 482 29.41 -8.42 -20.42
C ALA A 482 28.82 -7.31 -21.30
N ASP A 483 27.60 -6.84 -21.00
CA ASP A 483 26.94 -5.75 -21.73
C ASP A 483 27.62 -4.40 -21.53
N MET A 484 28.31 -4.18 -20.41
CA MET A 484 29.13 -2.99 -20.16
C MET A 484 30.56 -3.12 -20.71
N SER A 485 30.97 -4.24 -21.30
CA SER A 485 32.26 -4.31 -22.02
C SER A 485 32.23 -3.42 -23.27
N PRO A 486 33.38 -2.99 -23.81
CA PRO A 486 33.41 -2.16 -25.03
C PRO A 486 32.61 -2.78 -26.19
N GLU A 487 32.76 -4.08 -26.43
CA GLU A 487 32.03 -4.79 -27.48
C GLU A 487 30.56 -5.01 -27.14
N GLY A 488 30.27 -5.33 -25.87
CA GLY A 488 28.89 -5.53 -25.40
C GLY A 488 28.06 -4.25 -25.45
N PHE A 489 28.69 -3.11 -25.16
CA PHE A 489 27.99 -1.84 -25.03
C PHE A 489 27.50 -1.29 -26.37
N GLU A 490 28.21 -1.54 -27.48
CA GLU A 490 27.66 -1.23 -28.81
C GLU A 490 26.33 -1.95 -29.05
N GLY A 491 26.19 -3.18 -28.57
CA GLY A 491 24.92 -3.92 -28.63
C GLY A 491 23.81 -3.33 -27.77
N ILE A 492 24.12 -2.62 -26.68
CA ILE A 492 23.14 -1.87 -25.89
C ILE A 492 22.70 -0.62 -26.66
N LEU A 493 23.64 0.08 -27.30
CA LEU A 493 23.34 1.28 -28.08
C LEU A 493 22.49 0.98 -29.31
N ASP A 494 22.64 -0.19 -29.91
CA ASP A 494 21.83 -0.67 -31.02
C ASP A 494 20.34 -0.82 -30.65
N GLU A 495 20.03 -1.07 -29.37
CA GLU A 495 18.66 -1.19 -28.87
C GLU A 495 17.98 0.17 -28.58
N PHE A 496 18.70 1.29 -28.70
CA PHE A 496 18.11 2.61 -28.47
C PHE A 496 16.92 2.85 -29.42
N SER A 497 15.82 3.32 -28.85
CA SER A 497 14.65 3.70 -29.63
C SER A 497 14.98 4.86 -30.58
N PRO A 498 14.22 5.03 -31.69
CA PRO A 498 14.48 6.09 -32.68
C PRO A 498 14.54 7.50 -32.07
N ASP A 499 13.71 7.78 -31.06
CA ASP A 499 13.66 9.08 -30.39
C ASP A 499 14.95 9.40 -29.61
N PHE A 500 15.64 8.35 -29.14
CA PHE A 500 16.83 8.46 -28.30
C PHE A 500 18.12 8.19 -29.07
N ALA A 501 18.07 7.88 -30.37
CA ALA A 501 19.24 7.52 -31.16
C ALA A 501 20.34 8.60 -31.15
N SER A 502 19.97 9.88 -31.08
CA SER A 502 20.89 11.02 -30.96
C SER A 502 21.64 11.07 -29.61
N LEU A 503 21.16 10.35 -28.58
CA LEU A 503 21.78 10.27 -27.26
C LEU A 503 22.80 9.14 -27.12
N ARG A 504 23.08 8.37 -28.18
CA ARG A 504 24.13 7.33 -28.17
C ARG A 504 25.52 7.89 -27.81
N GLY A 505 25.81 9.13 -28.26
CA GLY A 505 27.07 9.81 -27.90
C GLY A 505 27.18 10.09 -26.40
N LEU A 506 26.09 10.60 -25.79
CA LEU A 506 26.00 10.81 -24.34
C LEU A 506 26.16 9.48 -23.58
N ALA A 507 25.51 8.42 -24.06
CA ALA A 507 25.60 7.10 -23.45
C ALA A 507 27.04 6.57 -23.42
N LYS A 508 27.82 6.74 -24.52
CA LYS A 508 29.25 6.40 -24.57
C LYS A 508 30.09 7.23 -23.59
N GLU A 509 29.80 8.53 -23.48
CA GLU A 509 30.49 9.40 -22.53
C GLU A 509 30.24 8.99 -21.08
N LEU A 510 28.98 8.75 -20.70
CA LEU A 510 28.60 8.29 -19.36
C LEU A 510 29.19 6.90 -19.05
N HIS A 511 29.17 5.99 -20.02
CA HIS A 511 29.77 4.67 -19.90
C HIS A 511 31.27 4.76 -19.58
N ALA A 512 32.02 5.57 -20.33
CA ALA A 512 33.46 5.75 -20.10
C ALA A 512 33.78 6.38 -18.73
N LEU A 513 32.89 7.21 -18.19
CA LEU A 513 33.03 7.78 -16.84
C LEU A 513 32.80 6.73 -15.74
N ILE A 514 31.77 5.88 -15.87
CA ILE A 514 31.37 4.91 -14.84
C ILE A 514 32.21 3.63 -14.89
N PHE A 515 32.65 3.24 -16.08
CA PHE A 515 33.39 2.00 -16.36
C PHE A 515 34.74 2.31 -17.03
N PRO A 516 35.66 3.05 -16.38
CA PRO A 516 36.96 3.35 -16.95
C PRO A 516 37.76 2.06 -17.20
N MET A 517 38.52 2.03 -18.30
CA MET A 517 39.34 0.87 -18.66
C MET A 517 40.61 0.80 -17.81
N HIS A 518 40.83 -0.35 -17.18
CA HIS A 518 42.05 -0.70 -16.46
C HIS A 518 42.51 -2.07 -16.93
N ASP A 519 43.77 -2.20 -17.37
CA ASP A 519 44.34 -3.46 -17.89
C ASP A 519 43.43 -4.17 -18.92
N GLU A 520 42.94 -3.39 -19.91
CA GLU A 520 42.05 -3.86 -20.99
C GLU A 520 40.69 -4.40 -20.53
N LYS A 521 40.29 -4.14 -19.27
CA LYS A 521 38.99 -4.52 -18.72
C LYS A 521 38.26 -3.32 -18.14
N ILE A 522 36.94 -3.40 -18.11
CA ILE A 522 36.14 -2.40 -17.41
C ILE A 522 36.40 -2.49 -15.91
N PHE A 523 36.57 -1.34 -15.28
CA PHE A 523 36.65 -1.24 -13.83
C PHE A 523 35.26 -1.06 -13.23
N THR A 524 34.91 -1.96 -12.31
CA THR A 524 33.63 -1.98 -11.59
C THR A 524 33.80 -1.71 -10.10
N GLY A 525 35.02 -1.39 -9.64
CA GLY A 525 35.29 -1.00 -8.26
C GLY A 525 34.96 0.48 -8.02
N THR A 526 35.24 0.95 -6.81
CA THR A 526 35.01 2.35 -6.42
C THR A 526 36.30 3.00 -5.94
N GLU A 527 36.65 4.13 -6.54
CA GLU A 527 37.71 5.01 -6.06
C GLU A 527 37.15 5.92 -4.95
N MET A 528 37.78 5.97 -3.78
CA MET A 528 37.22 6.68 -2.62
C MET A 528 37.89 8.03 -2.33
N ASP A 529 38.93 8.41 -3.10
CA ASP A 529 39.57 9.70 -2.93
C ASP A 529 38.66 10.83 -3.44
N GLN A 530 38.75 11.99 -2.79
CA GLN A 530 37.86 13.11 -3.04
C GLN A 530 37.92 13.62 -4.48
N VAL A 531 39.07 13.50 -5.15
CA VAL A 531 39.25 13.95 -6.54
C VAL A 531 38.51 13.02 -7.49
N ALA A 532 38.62 11.70 -7.33
CA ALA A 532 37.91 10.73 -8.13
C ALA A 532 36.38 10.82 -7.93
N VAL A 533 35.94 10.99 -6.68
CA VAL A 533 34.52 11.22 -6.34
C VAL A 533 33.99 12.45 -7.10
N GLN A 534 34.67 13.58 -6.95
CA GLN A 534 34.24 14.85 -7.55
C GLN A 534 34.25 14.77 -9.08
N ARG A 535 35.30 14.15 -9.67
CA ARG A 535 35.41 13.93 -11.11
C ARG A 535 34.22 13.16 -11.67
N LEU A 536 33.77 12.11 -10.98
CA LEU A 536 32.66 11.30 -11.47
C LEU A 536 31.33 12.07 -11.43
N TYR A 537 31.02 12.72 -10.31
CA TYR A 537 29.80 13.53 -10.19
C TYR A 537 29.77 14.70 -11.19
N ASP A 538 30.84 15.49 -11.24
CA ASP A 538 30.91 16.65 -12.13
C ASP A 538 30.96 16.24 -13.60
N GLY A 539 31.63 15.12 -13.90
CA GLY A 539 31.68 14.54 -15.24
C GLY A 539 30.29 14.15 -15.73
N MET A 540 29.54 13.38 -14.94
CA MET A 540 28.19 12.94 -15.29
C MET A 540 27.20 14.11 -15.38
N ALA A 541 27.18 15.00 -14.38
CA ALA A 541 26.30 16.17 -14.39
C ALA A 541 26.63 17.08 -15.59
N GLY A 542 27.91 17.26 -15.90
CA GLY A 542 28.38 18.02 -17.05
C GLY A 542 27.96 17.41 -18.39
N ALA A 543 28.06 16.09 -18.54
CA ALA A 543 27.64 15.38 -19.75
C ALA A 543 26.14 15.56 -20.02
N PHE A 544 25.29 15.30 -19.01
CA PHE A 544 23.85 15.55 -19.11
C PHE A 544 23.53 17.00 -19.44
N ASN A 545 24.20 17.97 -18.80
CA ASN A 545 23.95 19.39 -19.03
C ASN A 545 24.31 19.83 -20.47
N ARG A 546 25.46 19.38 -20.99
CA ARG A 546 25.87 19.69 -22.37
C ARG A 546 24.88 19.12 -23.38
N SER A 547 24.44 17.87 -23.18
CA SER A 547 23.44 17.26 -24.03
C SER A 547 22.10 17.98 -23.93
N ALA A 548 21.62 18.35 -22.72
CA ALA A 548 20.37 19.09 -22.56
C ALA A 548 20.37 20.39 -23.38
N LEU A 549 21.44 21.20 -23.27
CA LEU A 549 21.60 22.44 -24.02
C LEU A 549 21.59 22.23 -25.55
N ALA A 550 22.11 21.10 -26.04
CA ALA A 550 22.09 20.79 -27.47
C ALA A 550 20.69 20.48 -28.02
N PHE A 551 19.72 20.10 -27.18
CA PHE A 551 18.32 19.89 -27.55
C PHE A 551 17.44 21.13 -27.39
N GLN A 552 17.96 22.20 -26.78
CA GLN A 552 17.27 23.49 -26.66
C GLN A 552 17.53 24.42 -27.86
N GLY A 553 18.57 24.12 -28.64
CA GLY A 553 19.09 24.94 -29.74
C GLY A 553 18.50 24.65 -31.12
#